data_AF-A0A958FJ23-F1
#
_entry.id   AF-A0A958FJ23-F1
#
_cell.length_a   1.000
_cell.length_b   1.000
_cell.length_c   1.000
_cell.angle_alpha   90.00
_cell.angle_beta   90.00
_cell.angle_gamma   90.00
#
_symmetry.space_group_name_H-M   'P 1'
#
loop_
_entity.id
_entity.type
_entity.pdbx_description
1 polymer ?
#
loop_
_entity_poly.entity_id
_entity_poly.type
_entity_poly.pdbx_seq_one_letter_code
_entity_poly.pdbx_strand_id
1 'polypeptide(L)'
;HREGQPGALSHNSIMTLCEDREGNFWIGTSGGGINRYLPLSDNFAHYASEPGSSNSLSGNWVWALYEDREGALWAGTWGRGVTRFDREKNRFTQYLHDPADSLSLSNNTVWSIMEDPRGNLWMGTWGGGLNLYDRTREQFYHLTEQDGLPNNVVYGILPDSSGSLWISTNQGLARLSWQSSGGEGVFGGNIADLKRNLQIEKYDVSDGLQGNEFNQGAFCKGKSGILYFGGINGLNAFYPERIHQNRFIPPVVITAFRVFEKPLVVYPAIARGETLTFPYTDNYFSFEYAALDYTAPRKNQYAYMLEGLNSDWIYAGTRRFVSYTHLDPGDYMFRVKGSNSDGIWNDHGAALRFRITPPFWATWWFRALLAAALGVTVYGISRYRLKRQ
;
A
#
# COMPACT_ATOMS: atom_id res chain seq x y z
N HIS A 1 7.14 -8.83 41.76
CA HIS A 1 7.62 -7.55 42.33
C HIS A 1 7.31 -7.54 43.83
N ARG A 2 8.16 -6.91 44.63
CA ARG A 2 7.95 -6.69 46.07
C ARG A 2 8.15 -5.21 46.34
N GLU A 3 7.04 -4.51 46.54
CA GLU A 3 7.04 -3.05 46.63
C GLU A 3 8.00 -2.56 47.72
N GLY A 4 8.87 -1.62 47.37
CA GLY A 4 9.85 -1.04 48.29
C GLY A 4 11.03 -1.94 48.67
N GLN A 5 11.13 -3.18 48.16
CA GLN A 5 12.32 -4.03 48.41
C GLN A 5 13.43 -3.70 47.39
N PRO A 6 14.58 -3.16 47.83
CA PRO A 6 15.72 -2.95 46.95
C PRO A 6 16.14 -4.28 46.32
N GLY A 7 16.30 -4.27 45.00
CA GLY A 7 16.76 -5.45 44.27
C GLY A 7 15.70 -6.49 43.93
N ALA A 8 14.42 -6.20 44.14
CA ALA A 8 13.31 -6.93 43.55
C ALA A 8 12.83 -6.20 42.28
N LEU A 9 12.23 -6.92 41.33
CA LEU A 9 11.63 -6.32 40.12
C LEU A 9 10.79 -5.07 40.45
N SER A 10 10.94 -3.98 39.68
CA SER A 10 10.33 -2.67 39.99
C SER A 10 8.83 -2.56 39.73
N HIS A 11 8.23 -3.51 39.00
CA HIS A 11 6.80 -3.49 38.68
C HIS A 11 6.26 -4.90 38.43
N ASN A 12 4.95 -5.13 38.60
CA ASN A 12 4.32 -6.44 38.38
C ASN A 12 4.04 -6.76 36.91
N SER A 13 3.91 -5.74 36.07
CA SER A 13 3.58 -5.89 34.65
C SER A 13 4.83 -5.70 33.79
N ILE A 14 5.25 -6.81 33.17
CA ILE A 14 6.37 -6.92 32.25
C ILE A 14 5.83 -6.81 30.83
N MET A 15 6.42 -5.91 30.04
CA MET A 15 6.00 -5.66 28.66
C MET A 15 6.98 -6.24 27.64
N THR A 16 8.26 -6.33 27.99
CA THR A 16 9.30 -6.79 27.07
C THR A 16 10.50 -7.37 27.82
N LEU A 17 11.17 -8.31 27.16
CA LEU A 17 12.37 -8.99 27.63
C LEU A 17 13.42 -8.92 26.52
N CYS A 18 14.65 -8.58 26.87
CA CYS A 18 15.80 -8.62 25.97
C CYS A 18 16.95 -9.33 26.67
N GLU A 19 17.46 -10.39 26.06
CA GLU A 19 18.74 -10.99 26.45
C GLU A 19 19.84 -10.21 25.73
N ASP A 20 20.84 -9.76 26.48
CA ASP A 20 22.03 -9.15 25.88
C ASP A 20 23.10 -10.20 25.55
N ARG A 21 24.14 -9.77 24.84
CA ARG A 21 25.26 -10.64 24.41
C ARG A 21 26.09 -11.23 25.54
N GLU A 22 26.02 -10.63 26.72
CA GLU A 22 26.67 -11.14 27.93
C GLU A 22 25.78 -12.15 28.67
N GLY A 23 24.57 -12.41 28.19
CA GLY A 23 23.58 -13.31 28.81
C GLY A 23 22.82 -12.65 29.96
N ASN A 24 22.86 -11.32 30.11
CA ASN A 24 22.01 -10.63 31.08
C ASN A 24 20.60 -10.44 30.51
N PHE A 25 19.61 -10.51 31.40
CA PHE A 25 18.22 -10.25 31.04
C PHE A 25 17.82 -8.82 31.41
N TRP A 26 17.35 -8.09 30.41
CA TRP A 26 16.76 -6.75 30.54
C TRP A 26 15.25 -6.85 30.44
N ILE A 27 14.56 -6.17 31.34
CA ILE A 27 13.12 -6.28 31.53
C ILE A 27 12.50 -4.89 31.50
N GLY A 28 11.69 -4.64 30.48
CA GLY A 28 10.89 -3.43 30.36
C GLY A 28 9.55 -3.61 31.06
N THR A 29 9.15 -2.61 31.84
CA THR A 29 7.93 -2.67 32.64
C THR A 29 6.93 -1.58 32.30
N SER A 30 5.68 -1.76 32.72
CA SER A 30 4.63 -0.76 32.54
C SER A 30 4.59 0.29 33.68
N GLY A 31 5.71 0.94 33.97
CA GLY A 31 5.74 2.06 34.93
C GLY A 31 6.94 2.09 35.88
N GLY A 32 7.72 1.02 35.93
CA GLY A 32 8.94 0.92 36.74
C GLY A 32 10.24 1.08 35.96
N GLY A 33 10.18 1.46 34.69
CA GLY A 33 11.35 1.60 33.82
C GLY A 33 11.94 0.25 33.39
N ILE A 34 13.27 0.20 33.34
CA ILE A 34 14.06 -0.98 32.95
C ILE A 34 14.64 -1.64 34.20
N ASN A 35 14.62 -2.97 34.22
CA ASN A 35 15.32 -3.78 35.21
C ASN A 35 16.37 -4.63 34.51
N ARG A 36 17.60 -4.66 35.02
CA ARG A 36 18.62 -5.63 34.63
C ARG A 36 18.70 -6.71 35.70
N TYR A 37 18.46 -7.96 35.32
CA TYR A 37 18.66 -9.09 36.22
C TYR A 37 20.14 -9.41 36.36
N LEU A 38 20.60 -9.57 37.60
CA LEU A 38 21.96 -9.92 37.98
C LEU A 38 21.94 -11.34 38.58
N PRO A 39 22.19 -12.38 37.76
CA PRO A 39 21.94 -13.77 38.16
C PRO A 39 22.83 -14.24 39.33
N LEU A 40 24.03 -13.69 39.47
CA LEU A 40 24.97 -14.08 40.53
C LEU A 40 24.52 -13.63 41.93
N SER A 41 23.79 -12.51 42.01
CA SER A 41 23.32 -11.94 43.28
C SER A 41 21.81 -12.07 43.48
N ASP A 42 21.12 -12.72 42.53
CA ASP A 42 19.66 -12.80 42.45
C ASP A 42 18.98 -11.44 42.69
N ASN A 43 19.47 -10.42 41.99
CA ASN A 43 19.14 -9.02 42.24
C ASN A 43 18.77 -8.31 40.92
N PHE A 44 18.04 -7.19 41.02
CA PHE A 44 17.69 -6.32 39.90
C PHE A 44 18.31 -4.93 40.07
N ALA A 45 19.06 -4.48 39.05
CA ALA A 45 19.42 -3.07 38.92
C ALA A 45 18.29 -2.31 38.22
N HIS A 46 17.92 -1.15 38.75
CA HIS A 46 16.80 -0.35 38.24
C HIS A 46 17.29 0.89 37.51
N TYR A 47 16.66 1.16 36.37
CA TYR A 47 16.86 2.39 35.61
C TYR A 47 15.48 2.99 35.36
N ALA A 48 15.28 4.23 35.77
CA ALA A 48 14.02 4.94 35.69
C ALA A 48 14.23 6.35 35.13
N SER A 49 13.12 6.99 34.75
CA SER A 49 13.09 8.38 34.37
C SER A 49 13.23 9.27 35.59
N GLU A 50 14.14 10.24 35.51
CA GLU A 50 14.39 11.22 36.55
C GLU A 50 13.96 12.62 36.05
N PRO A 51 12.98 13.26 36.71
CA PRO A 51 12.52 14.59 36.31
C PRO A 51 13.68 15.61 36.25
N GLY A 52 13.85 16.26 35.09
CA GLY A 52 14.89 17.26 34.87
C GLY A 52 16.26 16.69 34.47
N SER A 53 16.43 15.37 34.43
CA SER A 53 17.69 14.73 34.01
C SER A 53 17.59 14.21 32.57
N SER A 54 18.44 14.76 31.68
CA SER A 54 18.63 14.24 30.33
C SER A 54 19.46 12.95 30.29
N ASN A 55 20.12 12.60 31.40
CA ASN A 55 20.93 11.38 31.55
C ASN A 55 20.15 10.30 32.32
N SER A 56 18.89 10.09 31.97
CA SER A 56 18.01 9.06 32.53
C SER A 56 17.08 8.49 31.44
N LEU A 57 16.20 7.54 31.78
CA LEU A 57 15.18 7.10 30.82
C LEU A 57 14.22 8.24 30.47
N SER A 58 13.82 8.32 29.21
CA SER A 58 12.83 9.29 28.76
C SER A 58 11.43 9.01 29.34
N GLY A 59 11.12 7.75 29.66
CA GLY A 59 9.86 7.34 30.29
C GLY A 59 9.93 5.97 30.94
N ASN A 60 8.96 5.70 31.83
CA ASN A 60 8.93 4.47 32.63
C ASN A 60 8.03 3.35 32.08
N TRP A 61 7.24 3.62 31.03
CA TRP A 61 6.47 2.61 30.31
C TRP A 61 7.30 2.10 29.13
N VAL A 62 8.09 1.05 29.37
CA VAL A 62 9.04 0.52 28.38
C VAL A 62 8.42 -0.64 27.63
N TRP A 63 8.22 -0.48 26.32
CA TRP A 63 7.47 -1.42 25.48
C TRP A 63 8.35 -2.19 24.50
N ALA A 64 9.53 -1.64 24.16
CA ALA A 64 10.52 -2.30 23.33
C ALA A 64 11.89 -2.19 23.97
N LEU A 65 12.63 -3.29 23.97
CA LEU A 65 14.04 -3.33 24.32
C LEU A 65 14.82 -4.01 23.20
N TYR A 66 15.99 -3.47 22.88
CA TYR A 66 16.87 -4.05 21.87
C TYR A 66 18.32 -3.68 22.16
N GLU A 67 19.23 -4.66 22.19
CA GLU A 67 20.68 -4.41 22.19
C GLU A 67 21.18 -4.34 20.76
N ASP A 68 21.81 -3.23 20.40
CA ASP A 68 22.36 -3.06 19.06
C ASP A 68 23.75 -3.64 18.87
N ARG A 69 24.28 -3.58 17.64
CA ARG A 69 25.61 -4.11 17.37
C ARG A 69 26.77 -3.45 18.09
N GLU A 70 26.61 -2.21 18.53
CA GLU A 70 27.60 -1.45 19.28
C GLU A 70 27.50 -1.74 20.79
N GLY A 71 26.55 -2.58 21.21
CA GLY A 71 26.33 -2.93 22.61
C GLY A 71 25.52 -1.88 23.39
N ALA A 72 24.92 -0.90 22.71
CA ALA A 72 24.01 0.04 23.33
C ALA A 72 22.62 -0.58 23.47
N LEU A 73 21.99 -0.36 24.63
CA LEU A 73 20.63 -0.79 24.88
C LEU A 73 19.66 0.31 24.46
N TRP A 74 18.71 -0.02 23.60
CA TRP A 74 17.65 0.88 23.17
C TRP A 74 16.34 0.54 23.87
N ALA A 75 15.66 1.55 24.37
CA ALA A 75 14.41 1.43 25.10
C ALA A 75 13.33 2.32 24.47
N GLY A 76 12.37 1.68 23.79
CA GLY A 76 11.19 2.32 23.24
C GLY A 76 10.12 2.47 24.32
N THR A 77 9.56 3.67 24.46
CA THR A 77 8.59 3.98 25.52
C THR A 77 7.21 4.31 24.96
N TRP A 78 6.19 4.26 25.83
CA TRP A 78 4.87 4.79 25.53
C TRP A 78 4.81 6.29 25.86
N GLY A 79 4.67 7.12 24.81
CA GLY A 79 4.48 8.57 24.92
C GLY A 79 5.72 9.40 25.26
N ARG A 80 6.92 8.81 25.39
CA ARG A 80 8.16 9.52 25.76
C ARG A 80 9.36 9.19 24.86
N GLY A 81 9.13 8.74 23.63
CA GLY A 81 10.16 8.50 22.63
C GLY A 81 11.02 7.28 22.93
N VAL A 82 12.29 7.35 22.53
CA VAL A 82 13.27 6.27 22.68
C VAL A 82 14.49 6.75 23.46
N THR A 83 15.04 5.88 24.30
CA THR A 83 16.31 6.14 25.01
C THR A 83 17.38 5.16 24.53
N ARG A 84 18.57 5.67 24.19
CA ARG A 84 19.79 4.88 23.98
C ARG A 84 20.63 4.91 25.25
N PHE A 85 20.97 3.75 25.79
CA PHE A 85 21.82 3.59 26.97
C PHE A 85 23.18 3.01 26.56
N ASP A 86 24.21 3.86 26.61
CA ASP A 86 25.61 3.47 26.49
C ASP A 86 26.08 2.97 27.86
N ARG A 87 26.22 1.65 27.99
CA ARG A 87 26.54 0.97 29.25
C ARG A 87 27.96 1.26 29.73
N GLU A 88 28.92 1.35 28.82
CA GLU A 88 30.32 1.60 29.15
C GLU A 88 30.51 3.02 29.70
N LYS A 89 29.80 3.99 29.11
CA LYS A 89 29.86 5.40 29.53
C LYS A 89 28.84 5.76 30.61
N ASN A 90 27.98 4.82 30.99
CA ASN A 90 26.82 5.04 31.85
C ASN A 90 26.01 6.29 31.43
N ARG A 91 25.72 6.39 30.13
CA ARG A 91 25.10 7.57 29.52
C ARG A 91 23.81 7.23 28.81
N PHE A 92 22.76 7.96 29.15
CA PHE A 92 21.48 7.93 28.46
C PHE A 92 21.41 9.07 27.45
N THR A 93 20.87 8.77 26.27
CA THR A 93 20.55 9.76 25.25
C THR A 93 19.09 9.58 24.85
N GLN A 94 18.30 10.63 25.03
CA GLN A 94 16.86 10.62 24.77
C GLN A 94 16.58 11.20 23.39
N TYR A 95 15.76 10.51 22.60
CA TYR A 95 15.27 10.97 21.31
C TYR A 95 13.75 11.07 21.34
N LEU A 96 13.25 12.27 21.07
CA LEU A 96 11.84 12.62 21.13
C LEU A 96 11.33 13.08 19.76
N HIS A 97 10.03 13.00 19.57
CA HIS A 97 9.36 13.64 18.46
C HIS A 97 9.32 15.16 18.65
N ASP A 98 9.82 15.88 17.66
CA ASP A 98 9.70 17.33 17.52
C ASP A 98 8.98 17.66 16.20
N PRO A 99 7.75 18.19 16.23
CA PRO A 99 7.02 18.60 15.03
C PRO A 99 7.74 19.64 14.17
N ALA A 100 8.70 20.38 14.72
CA ALA A 100 9.49 21.38 13.99
C ALA A 100 10.72 20.78 13.30
N ASP A 101 11.10 19.54 13.63
CA ASP A 101 12.25 18.84 13.06
C ASP A 101 11.83 17.53 12.40
N SER A 102 11.83 17.53 11.06
CA SER A 102 11.51 16.35 10.24
C SER A 102 12.55 15.22 10.34
N LEU A 103 13.65 15.43 11.05
CA LEU A 103 14.70 14.45 11.31
C LEU A 103 14.70 13.95 12.76
N SER A 104 13.73 14.40 13.56
CA SER A 104 13.42 13.86 14.90
C SER A 104 12.57 12.60 14.80
N LEU A 105 12.34 11.89 15.90
CA LEU A 105 11.51 10.68 15.89
C LEU A 105 10.08 10.99 15.38
N SER A 106 9.46 10.14 14.55
CA SER A 106 8.13 10.47 13.99
C SER A 106 6.97 10.42 15.00
N ASN A 107 7.15 9.71 16.12
CA ASN A 107 6.15 9.61 17.19
C ASN A 107 6.80 9.17 18.50
N ASN A 108 6.31 9.69 19.63
CA ASN A 108 6.83 9.38 20.96
C ASN A 108 6.42 8.01 21.52
N THR A 109 5.66 7.21 20.79
CA THR A 109 5.30 5.85 21.18
C THR A 109 5.98 4.85 20.27
N VAL A 110 6.95 4.12 20.80
CA VAL A 110 7.81 3.19 20.06
C VAL A 110 7.54 1.76 20.53
N TRP A 111 7.12 0.89 19.61
CA TRP A 111 6.61 -0.46 19.91
C TRP A 111 7.55 -1.59 19.53
N SER A 112 8.39 -1.37 18.53
CA SER A 112 9.39 -2.34 18.11
C SER A 112 10.67 -1.62 17.75
N ILE A 113 11.79 -2.28 18.05
CA ILE A 113 13.13 -1.84 17.68
C ILE A 113 13.84 -3.08 17.16
N MET A 114 14.50 -2.97 16.03
CA MET A 114 15.34 -4.03 15.50
C MET A 114 16.47 -3.45 14.67
N GLU A 115 17.57 -4.18 14.56
CA GLU A 115 18.63 -3.84 13.64
C GLU A 115 18.66 -4.86 12.51
N ASP A 116 18.70 -4.38 11.27
CA ASP A 116 18.76 -5.25 10.11
C ASP A 116 20.17 -5.84 9.92
N PRO A 117 20.33 -6.89 9.08
CA PRO A 117 21.65 -7.48 8.82
C PRO A 117 22.69 -6.49 8.27
N ARG A 118 22.27 -5.38 7.67
CA ARG A 118 23.14 -4.34 7.11
C ARG A 118 23.56 -3.30 8.14
N GLY A 119 22.94 -3.28 9.33
CA GLY A 119 23.29 -2.37 10.43
C GLY A 119 22.44 -1.14 10.55
N ASN A 120 21.31 -1.10 9.84
CA ASN A 120 20.37 -0.02 10.03
C ASN A 120 19.42 -0.37 11.16
N LEU A 121 19.22 0.58 12.06
CA LEU A 121 18.35 0.43 13.21
C LEU A 121 16.96 0.98 12.84
N TRP A 122 15.96 0.13 12.96
CA TRP A 122 14.57 0.39 12.58
C TRP A 122 13.69 0.43 13.82
N MET A 123 12.72 1.35 13.83
CA MET A 123 11.78 1.50 14.93
C MET A 123 10.35 1.66 14.44
N GLY A 124 9.47 0.77 14.90
CA GLY A 124 8.04 0.82 14.63
C GLY A 124 7.33 1.69 15.66
N THR A 125 6.48 2.61 15.20
CA THR A 125 5.77 3.55 16.09
C THR A 125 4.27 3.41 16.03
N TRP A 126 3.59 3.92 17.06
CA TRP A 126 2.13 4.02 17.09
C TRP A 126 1.66 5.26 16.32
N GLY A 127 1.48 5.10 15.00
CA GLY A 127 0.88 6.12 14.14
C GLY A 127 1.85 7.09 13.47
N GLY A 128 3.17 6.96 13.72
CA GLY A 128 4.21 7.71 13.01
C GLY A 128 4.90 6.93 11.89
N GLY A 129 4.49 5.69 11.63
CA GLY A 129 5.11 4.80 10.67
C GLY A 129 6.41 4.17 11.18
N LEU A 130 7.29 3.88 10.23
CA LEU A 130 8.58 3.24 10.47
C LEU A 130 9.69 4.29 10.46
N ASN A 131 10.54 4.28 11.49
CA ASN A 131 11.71 5.14 11.61
C ASN A 131 12.97 4.36 11.31
N LEU A 132 13.88 5.00 10.59
CA LEU A 132 15.22 4.52 10.32
C LEU A 132 16.22 5.47 10.97
N TYR A 133 17.05 4.96 11.88
CA TYR A 133 18.04 5.75 12.60
C TYR A 133 19.38 5.75 11.86
N ASP A 134 19.87 6.94 11.50
CA ASP A 134 21.21 7.18 10.99
C ASP A 134 22.14 7.45 12.18
N ARG A 135 23.01 6.48 12.48
CA ARG A 135 23.99 6.56 13.57
C ARG A 135 25.03 7.67 13.37
N THR A 136 25.39 7.97 12.14
CA THR A 136 26.43 8.96 11.81
C THR A 136 25.93 10.38 12.04
N ARG A 137 24.66 10.64 11.67
CA ARG A 137 24.05 11.97 11.83
C ARG A 137 23.22 12.12 13.10
N GLU A 138 22.96 11.01 13.79
CA GLU A 138 22.02 10.89 14.91
C GLU A 138 20.61 11.41 14.54
N GLN A 139 20.13 11.04 13.35
CA GLN A 139 18.86 11.50 12.78
C GLN A 139 17.90 10.34 12.51
N PHE A 140 16.61 10.63 12.45
CA PHE A 140 15.56 9.69 12.11
C PHE A 140 14.93 10.03 10.77
N TYR A 141 14.78 9.03 9.93
CA TYR A 141 14.08 9.15 8.66
C TYR A 141 12.82 8.29 8.65
N HIS A 142 11.75 8.78 8.03
CA HIS A 142 10.42 8.18 8.18
C HIS A 142 9.93 7.55 6.89
N LEU A 143 9.34 6.37 7.02
CA LEU A 143 8.47 5.75 6.04
C LEU A 143 7.05 5.72 6.61
N THR A 144 6.11 6.26 5.84
CA THR A 144 4.70 6.43 6.22
C THR A 144 3.76 5.88 5.14
N GLU A 145 2.46 5.99 5.34
CA GLU A 145 1.44 5.70 4.32
C GLU A 145 1.65 6.48 3.03
N GLN A 146 2.17 7.72 3.11
CA GLN A 146 2.50 8.53 1.93
C GLN A 146 3.64 7.93 1.10
N ASP A 147 4.50 7.13 1.73
CA ASP A 147 5.61 6.43 1.08
C ASP A 147 5.20 5.03 0.61
N GLY A 148 3.94 4.62 0.85
CA GLY A 148 3.38 3.36 0.40
C GLY A 148 3.20 2.30 1.48
N LEU A 149 3.55 2.58 2.75
CA LEU A 149 3.17 1.66 3.85
C LEU A 149 1.65 1.47 3.90
N PRO A 150 1.15 0.29 4.26
CA PRO A 150 -0.29 0.05 4.37
C PRO A 150 -0.92 0.83 5.54
N ASN A 151 -0.19 1.01 6.65
CA ASN A 151 -0.65 1.82 7.76
C ASN A 151 0.51 2.34 8.62
N ASN A 152 0.32 3.51 9.26
CA ASN A 152 1.34 4.14 10.12
C ASN A 152 1.47 3.54 11.53
N VAL A 153 0.60 2.63 11.94
CA VAL A 153 0.74 1.88 13.19
C VAL A 153 1.57 0.63 12.91
N VAL A 154 2.82 0.60 13.39
CA VAL A 154 3.77 -0.49 13.12
C VAL A 154 4.04 -1.28 14.40
N TYR A 155 3.59 -2.54 14.43
CA TYR A 155 3.72 -3.42 15.59
C TYR A 155 5.06 -4.14 15.65
N GLY A 156 5.52 -4.68 14.51
CA GLY A 156 6.63 -5.61 14.46
C GLY A 156 7.38 -5.52 13.15
N ILE A 157 8.68 -5.79 13.22
CA ILE A 157 9.63 -5.69 12.11
C ILE A 157 10.50 -6.93 12.15
N LEU A 158 10.49 -7.74 11.09
CA LEU A 158 11.31 -8.94 10.98
C LEU A 158 12.09 -8.98 9.66
N PRO A 159 13.39 -9.32 9.68
CA PRO A 159 14.16 -9.46 8.46
C PRO A 159 13.96 -10.87 7.88
N ASP A 160 13.82 -10.98 6.56
CA ASP A 160 13.93 -12.26 5.87
C ASP A 160 15.40 -12.61 5.55
N SER A 161 15.65 -13.77 4.92
CA SER A 161 17.00 -14.23 4.57
C SER A 161 17.60 -13.47 3.38
N SER A 162 16.78 -12.76 2.60
CA SER A 162 17.23 -11.90 1.48
C SER A 162 17.63 -10.50 1.93
N GLY A 163 17.36 -10.16 3.19
CA GLY A 163 17.56 -8.81 3.73
C GLY A 163 16.38 -7.86 3.47
N SER A 164 15.24 -8.36 3.01
CA SER A 164 13.99 -7.59 2.99
C SER A 164 13.38 -7.56 4.40
N LEU A 165 12.58 -6.55 4.69
CA LEU A 165 11.90 -6.40 5.98
C LEU A 165 10.42 -6.68 5.84
N TRP A 166 9.86 -7.41 6.80
CA TRP A 166 8.44 -7.69 6.93
C TRP A 166 7.88 -6.92 8.11
N ILE A 167 6.83 -6.15 7.85
CA ILE A 167 6.27 -5.15 8.76
C ILE A 167 4.81 -5.50 9.02
N SER A 168 4.40 -5.61 10.29
CA SER A 168 3.00 -5.82 10.66
C SER A 168 2.32 -4.55 11.12
N THR A 169 1.11 -4.28 10.62
CA THR A 169 0.39 -3.01 10.83
C THR A 169 -1.10 -3.20 11.16
N ASN A 170 -1.88 -2.11 11.28
CA ASN A 170 -3.35 -2.20 11.38
C ASN A 170 -4.05 -2.50 10.04
N GLN A 171 -3.35 -2.39 8.91
CA GLN A 171 -3.92 -2.64 7.57
C GLN A 171 -3.12 -3.70 6.80
N GLY A 172 -2.73 -4.77 7.50
CA GLY A 172 -2.05 -5.91 6.91
C GLY A 172 -0.53 -5.91 7.12
N LEU A 173 0.15 -6.68 6.27
CA LEU A 173 1.61 -6.76 6.25
C LEU A 173 2.19 -5.94 5.09
N ALA A 174 3.42 -5.48 5.27
CA ALA A 174 4.23 -4.94 4.19
C ALA A 174 5.56 -5.68 4.08
N ARG A 175 6.02 -5.93 2.86
CA ARG A 175 7.39 -6.37 2.58
C ARG A 175 8.16 -5.23 1.93
N LEU A 176 9.21 -4.78 2.59
CA LEU A 176 10.11 -3.72 2.13
C LEU A 176 11.36 -4.36 1.55
N SER A 177 11.64 -4.07 0.29
CA SER A 177 12.86 -4.52 -0.40
C SER A 177 13.49 -3.35 -1.16
N TRP A 178 14.78 -3.46 -1.49
CA TRP A 178 15.52 -2.40 -2.17
C TRP A 178 16.12 -2.92 -3.46
N GLN A 179 15.90 -2.19 -4.55
CA GLN A 179 16.60 -2.46 -5.81
C GLN A 179 18.09 -2.14 -5.61
N SER A 180 18.94 -3.14 -5.81
CA SER A 180 20.38 -3.04 -5.53
C SER A 180 21.06 -2.07 -6.51
N SER A 181 21.34 -0.85 -6.08
CA SER A 181 22.20 0.09 -6.79
C SER A 181 23.65 -0.04 -6.28
N GLY A 182 24.33 -1.13 -6.67
CA GLY A 182 25.80 -1.21 -6.83
C GLY A 182 26.75 -0.57 -5.80
N GLY A 183 26.41 -0.43 -4.51
CA GLY A 183 27.32 0.18 -3.52
C GLY A 183 26.73 0.21 -2.11
N GLU A 184 27.61 0.33 -1.11
CA GLU A 184 27.42 0.02 0.32
C GLU A 184 26.15 0.59 1.00
N GLY A 185 25.42 -0.29 1.68
CA GLY A 185 24.33 0.07 2.59
C GLY A 185 23.00 0.42 1.92
N VAL A 186 21.94 0.49 2.72
CA VAL A 186 20.61 0.91 2.25
C VAL A 186 20.55 2.43 2.05
N PHE A 187 21.49 3.16 2.66
CA PHE A 187 21.42 4.61 2.80
C PHE A 187 21.90 5.43 1.62
N GLY A 188 22.79 4.94 0.73
CA GLY A 188 23.25 5.67 -0.46
C GLY A 188 23.75 7.12 -0.27
N GLY A 189 23.82 7.63 0.98
CA GLY A 189 24.06 9.03 1.33
C GLY A 189 22.86 9.82 1.89
N ASN A 190 21.58 9.48 1.59
CA ASN A 190 20.38 10.20 2.10
C ASN A 190 19.05 9.41 1.98
N ILE A 191 17.99 9.93 2.61
CA ILE A 191 16.62 9.33 2.60
C ILE A 191 15.92 9.35 1.24
N ALA A 192 16.23 10.30 0.35
CA ALA A 192 15.61 10.35 -0.96
C ALA A 192 16.08 9.18 -1.83
N ASP A 193 17.36 8.80 -1.71
CA ASP A 193 17.93 7.64 -2.39
C ASP A 193 17.40 6.33 -1.79
N LEU A 194 17.19 6.29 -0.47
CA LEU A 194 16.49 5.18 0.19
C LEU A 194 15.10 4.99 -0.40
N LYS A 195 14.29 6.05 -0.44
CA LYS A 195 12.88 6.00 -0.89
C LYS A 195 12.77 5.72 -2.39
N ARG A 196 13.69 6.23 -3.22
CA ARG A 196 13.69 6.00 -4.68
C ARG A 196 13.85 4.53 -5.04
N ASN A 197 14.67 3.80 -4.29
CA ASN A 197 14.97 2.38 -4.57
C ASN A 197 14.12 1.42 -3.74
N LEU A 198 13.26 1.94 -2.86
CA LEU A 198 12.38 1.16 -2.00
C LEU A 198 11.19 0.61 -2.79
N GLN A 199 10.98 -0.70 -2.69
CA GLN A 199 9.78 -1.37 -3.15
C GLN A 199 8.98 -1.85 -1.93
N ILE A 200 7.71 -1.49 -1.88
CA ILE A 200 6.78 -1.90 -0.83
C ILE A 200 5.68 -2.78 -1.43
N GLU A 201 5.70 -4.06 -1.10
CA GLU A 201 4.60 -4.98 -1.39
C GLU A 201 3.64 -5.02 -0.20
N LYS A 202 2.34 -4.94 -0.44
CA LYS A 202 1.31 -4.93 0.60
C LYS A 202 0.48 -6.19 0.55
N TYR A 203 0.21 -6.75 1.72
CA TYR A 203 -0.61 -7.94 1.90
C TYR A 203 -1.75 -7.61 2.86
N ASP A 204 -2.97 -7.95 2.51
CA ASP A 204 -4.18 -7.76 3.33
C ASP A 204 -4.92 -9.10 3.55
N VAL A 205 -6.06 -9.06 4.24
CA VAL A 205 -6.89 -10.24 4.52
C VAL A 205 -7.26 -11.05 3.27
N SER A 206 -7.36 -10.42 2.09
CA SER A 206 -7.67 -11.13 0.84
C SER A 206 -6.50 -11.96 0.31
N ASP A 207 -5.27 -11.72 0.79
CA ASP A 207 -4.09 -12.54 0.49
C ASP A 207 -3.91 -13.70 1.48
N GLY A 208 -4.89 -13.92 2.37
CA GLY A 208 -4.88 -15.01 3.35
C GLY A 208 -4.35 -14.65 4.74
N LEU A 209 -4.27 -13.35 5.07
CA LEU A 209 -3.94 -12.93 6.43
C LEU A 209 -5.07 -13.27 7.42
N GLN A 210 -4.73 -13.50 8.70
CA GLN A 210 -5.68 -13.76 9.79
C GLN A 210 -6.71 -12.63 9.96
N GLY A 211 -6.30 -11.43 9.56
CA GLY A 211 -7.04 -10.19 9.61
C GLY A 211 -6.11 -9.06 9.17
N ASN A 212 -6.67 -7.88 8.94
CA ASN A 212 -5.86 -6.70 8.64
C ASN A 212 -5.15 -6.16 9.89
N GLU A 213 -5.77 -6.30 11.06
CA GLU A 213 -5.22 -5.79 12.31
C GLU A 213 -4.29 -6.82 12.97
N PHE A 214 -3.01 -6.46 13.07
CA PHE A 214 -2.00 -7.17 13.86
C PHE A 214 -1.92 -6.62 15.29
N ASN A 215 -1.11 -7.26 16.14
CA ASN A 215 -1.06 -6.91 17.55
C ASN A 215 0.37 -6.67 18.06
N GLN A 216 0.45 -5.94 19.17
CA GLN A 216 1.70 -5.53 19.77
C GLN A 216 2.48 -6.72 20.34
N GLY A 217 3.80 -6.75 20.07
CA GLY A 217 4.70 -7.82 20.52
C GLY A 217 4.45 -9.18 19.85
N ALA A 218 3.46 -9.28 18.96
CA ALA A 218 3.06 -10.52 18.34
C ALA A 218 3.82 -10.78 17.03
N PHE A 219 5.16 -10.82 17.11
CA PHE A 219 6.01 -11.12 15.96
C PHE A 219 7.23 -11.93 16.38
N CYS A 220 7.60 -12.93 15.59
CA CYS A 220 8.77 -13.76 15.87
C CYS A 220 9.33 -14.37 14.58
N LYS A 221 10.67 -14.48 14.49
CA LYS A 221 11.35 -15.25 13.45
C LYS A 221 11.83 -16.57 14.02
N GLY A 222 11.36 -17.68 13.45
CA GLY A 222 11.83 -19.01 13.80
C GLY A 222 13.23 -19.30 13.26
N LYS A 223 13.92 -20.27 13.87
CA LYS A 223 15.28 -20.71 13.45
C LYS A 223 15.34 -21.20 11.99
N SER A 224 14.25 -21.73 11.45
CA SER A 224 14.16 -22.17 10.05
C SER A 224 14.03 -21.02 9.05
N GLY A 225 13.88 -19.78 9.51
CA GLY A 225 13.60 -18.61 8.67
C GLY A 225 12.10 -18.31 8.50
N ILE A 226 11.21 -19.17 9.01
CA ILE A 226 9.76 -18.89 9.07
C ILE A 226 9.49 -17.61 9.89
N LEU A 227 8.58 -16.78 9.40
CA LEU A 227 8.10 -15.59 10.10
C LEU A 227 6.71 -15.85 10.69
N TYR A 228 6.51 -15.37 11.90
CA TYR A 228 5.25 -15.42 12.63
C TYR A 228 4.77 -14.00 12.92
N PHE A 229 3.51 -13.72 12.61
CA PHE A 229 2.85 -12.46 12.93
C PHE A 229 1.45 -12.74 13.47
N GLY A 230 1.17 -12.30 14.69
CA GLY A 230 -0.10 -12.48 15.37
C GLY A 230 -0.96 -11.22 15.32
N GLY A 231 -2.27 -11.42 15.30
CA GLY A 231 -3.25 -10.33 15.33
C GLY A 231 -4.49 -10.71 16.12
N ILE A 232 -5.58 -9.98 15.88
CA ILE A 232 -6.81 -10.10 16.67
C ILE A 232 -7.60 -11.40 16.40
N ASN A 233 -7.35 -12.08 15.28
CA ASN A 233 -8.05 -13.27 14.81
C ASN A 233 -7.10 -14.48 14.60
N GLY A 234 -5.93 -14.48 15.25
CA GLY A 234 -5.03 -15.63 15.25
C GLY A 234 -3.61 -15.27 14.79
N LEU A 235 -2.99 -16.18 14.04
CA LEU A 235 -1.56 -16.15 13.71
C LEU A 235 -1.36 -16.46 12.22
N ASN A 236 -0.57 -15.63 11.53
CA ASN A 236 0.02 -15.97 10.25
C ASN A 236 1.44 -16.53 10.44
N ALA A 237 1.76 -17.60 9.72
CA ALA A 237 3.08 -18.20 9.67
C ALA A 237 3.44 -18.53 8.23
N PHE A 238 4.57 -18.01 7.74
CA PHE A 238 4.99 -18.26 6.35
C PHE A 238 6.50 -18.14 6.18
N TYR A 239 6.99 -18.78 5.12
CA TYR A 239 8.37 -18.68 4.65
C TYR A 239 8.45 -17.59 3.58
N PRO A 240 9.14 -16.46 3.80
CA PRO A 240 9.22 -15.37 2.84
C PRO A 240 9.67 -15.79 1.44
N GLU A 241 10.61 -16.73 1.35
CA GLU A 241 11.15 -17.26 0.10
C GLU A 241 10.16 -18.07 -0.73
N ARG A 242 9.03 -18.49 -0.13
CA ARG A 242 7.95 -19.21 -0.81
C ARG A 242 6.81 -18.29 -1.27
N ILE A 243 6.89 -17.00 -0.96
CA ILE A 243 5.96 -16.01 -1.48
C ILE A 243 6.42 -15.62 -2.88
N HIS A 244 5.62 -15.97 -3.88
CA HIS A 244 5.92 -15.73 -5.28
C HIS A 244 4.92 -14.74 -5.87
N GLN A 245 5.42 -13.76 -6.61
CA GLN A 245 4.57 -12.84 -7.36
C GLN A 245 3.83 -13.57 -8.48
N ASN A 246 2.54 -13.29 -8.63
CA ASN A 246 1.72 -13.83 -9.69
C ASN A 246 2.10 -13.16 -11.02
N ARG A 247 2.78 -13.92 -11.90
CA ARG A 247 3.14 -13.48 -13.26
C ARG A 247 2.07 -13.77 -14.31
N PHE A 248 0.91 -14.27 -13.90
CA PHE A 248 -0.18 -14.59 -14.81
C PHE A 248 -0.80 -13.32 -15.39
N ILE A 249 -0.72 -13.17 -16.71
CA ILE A 249 -1.42 -12.12 -17.45
C ILE A 249 -2.86 -12.60 -17.69
N PRO A 250 -3.89 -11.99 -17.08
CA PRO A 250 -5.24 -12.53 -17.16
C PRO A 250 -5.88 -12.21 -18.51
N PRO A 251 -6.59 -13.16 -19.14
CA PRO A 251 -7.49 -12.84 -20.23
C PRO A 251 -8.54 -11.82 -19.78
N VAL A 252 -8.82 -10.82 -20.61
CA VAL A 252 -9.88 -9.84 -20.35
C VAL A 252 -11.04 -10.16 -21.26
N VAL A 253 -12.26 -10.14 -20.73
CA VAL A 253 -13.48 -10.45 -21.47
C VAL A 253 -14.54 -9.39 -21.25
N ILE A 254 -15.34 -9.12 -22.29
CA ILE A 254 -16.56 -8.32 -22.17
C ILE A 254 -17.68 -9.29 -21.79
N THR A 255 -18.16 -9.21 -20.55
CA THR A 255 -19.11 -10.17 -19.98
C THR A 255 -20.55 -9.85 -20.34
N ALA A 256 -20.86 -8.56 -20.52
CA ALA A 256 -22.17 -8.10 -20.97
C ALA A 256 -22.04 -6.83 -21.82
N PHE A 257 -22.91 -6.73 -22.81
CA PHE A 257 -23.15 -5.50 -23.57
C PHE A 257 -24.66 -5.28 -23.57
N ARG A 258 -25.11 -4.09 -23.20
CA ARG A 258 -26.54 -3.74 -23.14
C ARG A 258 -26.84 -2.52 -23.98
N VAL A 259 -28.00 -2.55 -24.63
CA VAL A 259 -28.59 -1.41 -25.35
C VAL A 259 -29.87 -1.04 -24.61
N PHE A 260 -29.96 0.17 -24.05
CA PHE A 260 -31.04 0.56 -23.13
C PHE A 260 -31.35 -0.48 -22.05
N GLU A 261 -30.31 -0.94 -21.33
CA GLU A 261 -30.39 -1.97 -20.28
C GLU A 261 -30.84 -3.36 -20.74
N LYS A 262 -31.10 -3.57 -22.04
CA LYS A 262 -31.41 -4.89 -22.59
C LYS A 262 -30.11 -5.60 -22.97
N PRO A 263 -29.82 -6.78 -22.40
CA PRO A 263 -28.59 -7.51 -22.70
C PRO A 263 -28.58 -8.04 -24.14
N LEU A 264 -27.43 -7.95 -24.78
CA LEU A 264 -27.16 -8.48 -26.11
C LEU A 264 -25.98 -9.46 -26.05
N VAL A 265 -26.12 -10.60 -26.71
CA VAL A 265 -25.05 -11.61 -26.80
C VAL A 265 -24.03 -11.17 -27.83
N VAL A 266 -22.83 -10.79 -27.38
CA VAL A 266 -21.78 -10.22 -28.25
C VAL A 266 -20.60 -11.14 -28.51
N TYR A 267 -20.45 -12.26 -27.78
CA TYR A 267 -19.31 -13.17 -27.93
C TYR A 267 -19.07 -13.65 -29.37
N PRO A 268 -20.09 -14.04 -30.16
CA PRO A 268 -19.86 -14.46 -31.54
C PRO A 268 -19.33 -13.33 -32.43
N ALA A 269 -19.83 -12.10 -32.23
CA ALA A 269 -19.40 -10.93 -32.97
C ALA A 269 -17.96 -10.53 -32.60
N ILE A 270 -17.61 -10.56 -31.31
CA ILE A 270 -16.25 -10.33 -30.83
C ILE A 270 -15.29 -11.36 -31.43
N ALA A 271 -15.64 -12.65 -31.39
CA ALA A 271 -14.79 -13.72 -31.91
C ALA A 271 -14.53 -13.63 -33.41
N ARG A 272 -15.49 -13.11 -34.20
CA ARG A 272 -15.35 -12.92 -35.65
C ARG A 272 -14.86 -11.52 -36.06
N GLY A 273 -14.68 -10.61 -35.10
CA GLY A 273 -14.33 -9.21 -35.38
C GLY A 273 -15.42 -8.44 -36.14
N GLU A 274 -16.68 -8.81 -35.97
CA GLU A 274 -17.82 -8.20 -36.65
C GLU A 274 -18.19 -6.84 -36.03
N THR A 275 -18.64 -5.91 -36.87
CA THR A 275 -19.19 -4.63 -36.42
C THR A 275 -20.69 -4.75 -36.21
N LEU A 276 -21.14 -4.58 -34.96
CA LEU A 276 -22.56 -4.53 -34.63
C LEU A 276 -23.16 -3.20 -35.10
N THR A 277 -24.34 -3.21 -35.71
CA THR A 277 -24.95 -1.97 -36.25
C THR A 277 -26.26 -1.67 -35.54
N PHE A 278 -26.41 -0.42 -35.10
CA PHE A 278 -27.57 0.08 -34.36
C PHE A 278 -28.15 1.34 -35.04
N PRO A 279 -29.48 1.58 -34.95
CA PRO A 279 -30.09 2.83 -35.40
C PRO A 279 -29.72 4.01 -34.49
N TYR A 280 -29.79 5.26 -34.97
CA TYR A 280 -29.55 6.46 -34.15
C TYR A 280 -30.44 6.58 -32.89
N THR A 281 -31.56 5.85 -32.85
CA THR A 281 -32.43 5.79 -31.67
C THR A 281 -31.80 5.01 -30.52
N ASP A 282 -30.89 4.07 -30.84
CA ASP A 282 -30.12 3.29 -29.89
C ASP A 282 -28.85 4.06 -29.53
N ASN A 283 -28.95 4.96 -28.55
CA ASN A 283 -27.88 5.88 -28.18
C ASN A 283 -27.39 5.71 -26.72
N TYR A 284 -27.91 4.70 -26.01
CA TYR A 284 -27.47 4.32 -24.67
C TYR A 284 -26.88 2.91 -24.68
N PHE A 285 -25.61 2.81 -24.31
CA PHE A 285 -24.86 1.55 -24.31
C PHE A 285 -24.15 1.36 -22.97
N SER A 286 -24.22 0.16 -22.42
CA SER A 286 -23.43 -0.21 -21.24
C SER A 286 -22.65 -1.49 -21.46
N PHE A 287 -21.48 -1.54 -20.83
CA PHE A 287 -20.52 -2.62 -20.94
C PHE A 287 -20.18 -3.12 -19.53
N GLU A 288 -20.13 -4.43 -19.38
CA GLU A 288 -19.48 -5.09 -18.24
C GLU A 288 -18.30 -5.92 -18.74
N TYR A 289 -17.27 -6.00 -17.92
CA TYR A 289 -16.03 -6.67 -18.26
C TYR A 289 -15.37 -7.30 -17.04
N ALA A 290 -14.51 -8.29 -17.28
CA ALA A 290 -13.77 -8.96 -16.24
C ALA A 290 -12.38 -9.39 -16.71
N ALA A 291 -11.40 -9.31 -15.83
CA ALA A 291 -10.12 -9.97 -15.96
C ALA A 291 -10.25 -11.35 -15.29
N LEU A 292 -9.92 -12.42 -16.03
CA LEU A 292 -10.06 -13.80 -15.58
C LEU A 292 -8.89 -14.22 -14.67
N ASP A 293 -8.63 -13.43 -13.64
CA ASP A 293 -7.81 -13.80 -12.50
C ASP A 293 -8.69 -14.02 -11.27
N TYR A 294 -8.63 -15.24 -10.73
CA TYR A 294 -9.51 -15.70 -9.65
C TYR A 294 -8.85 -15.69 -8.28
N THR A 295 -7.55 -15.37 -8.18
CA THR A 295 -6.82 -15.36 -6.89
C THR A 295 -7.39 -14.31 -5.94
N ALA A 296 -7.47 -13.06 -6.39
CA ALA A 296 -8.11 -11.97 -5.68
C ALA A 296 -8.83 -11.01 -6.65
N PRO A 297 -10.00 -11.41 -7.21
CA PRO A 297 -10.71 -10.66 -8.26
C PRO A 297 -11.05 -9.21 -7.90
N ARG A 298 -11.17 -8.91 -6.59
CA ARG A 298 -11.46 -7.57 -6.08
C ARG A 298 -10.28 -6.60 -6.20
N LYS A 299 -9.06 -7.12 -6.42
CA LYS A 299 -7.84 -6.32 -6.62
C LYS A 299 -7.51 -6.08 -8.09
N ASN A 300 -8.16 -6.77 -9.01
CA ASN A 300 -7.97 -6.58 -10.45
C ASN A 300 -8.27 -5.13 -10.83
N GLN A 301 -7.35 -4.50 -11.55
CA GLN A 301 -7.50 -3.14 -12.06
C GLN A 301 -7.97 -3.16 -13.51
N TYR A 302 -8.69 -2.12 -13.92
CA TYR A 302 -9.25 -2.00 -15.26
C TYR A 302 -8.97 -0.62 -15.86
N ALA A 303 -8.78 -0.59 -17.18
CA ALA A 303 -8.78 0.63 -17.95
C ALA A 303 -9.59 0.40 -19.24
N TYR A 304 -10.35 1.40 -19.66
CA TYR A 304 -11.18 1.30 -20.86
C TYR A 304 -11.06 2.56 -21.73
N MET A 305 -11.44 2.42 -23.00
CA MET A 305 -11.44 3.50 -23.98
C MET A 305 -12.56 3.26 -24.99
N LEU A 306 -13.19 4.33 -25.47
CA LEU A 306 -14.15 4.27 -26.57
C LEU A 306 -13.59 5.09 -27.74
N GLU A 307 -12.91 4.40 -28.66
CA GLU A 307 -12.47 5.03 -29.90
C GLU A 307 -13.70 5.51 -30.68
N GLY A 308 -13.61 6.71 -31.25
CA GLY A 308 -14.75 7.43 -31.84
C GLY A 308 -15.38 8.45 -30.88
N LEU A 309 -15.10 8.37 -29.57
CA LEU A 309 -15.45 9.39 -28.58
C LEU A 309 -14.21 10.02 -27.94
N ASN A 310 -13.24 9.21 -27.52
CA ASN A 310 -12.00 9.65 -26.88
C ASN A 310 -10.80 8.77 -27.28
N SER A 311 -9.59 9.34 -27.21
CA SER A 311 -8.34 8.67 -27.59
C SER A 311 -7.49 8.18 -26.40
N ASP A 312 -7.82 8.60 -25.18
CA ASP A 312 -7.05 8.27 -23.98
C ASP A 312 -7.69 7.14 -23.16
N TRP A 313 -6.86 6.33 -22.50
CA TRP A 313 -7.33 5.32 -21.56
C TRP A 313 -7.87 5.95 -20.28
N ILE A 314 -9.07 5.52 -19.87
CA ILE A 314 -9.68 5.88 -18.60
C ILE A 314 -9.43 4.76 -17.60
N TYR A 315 -8.67 5.04 -16.55
CA TYR A 315 -8.37 4.09 -15.47
C TYR A 315 -9.56 4.01 -14.50
N ALA A 316 -10.20 2.85 -14.45
CA ALA A 316 -11.45 2.62 -13.72
C ALA A 316 -11.22 2.05 -12.31
N GLY A 317 -9.96 1.83 -11.92
CA GLY A 317 -9.62 1.10 -10.71
C GLY A 317 -10.22 -0.31 -10.76
N THR A 318 -10.97 -0.68 -9.72
CA THR A 318 -11.64 -1.99 -9.61
C THR A 318 -13.04 -2.02 -10.25
N ARG A 319 -13.52 -0.91 -10.84
CA ARG A 319 -14.85 -0.83 -11.43
C ARG A 319 -14.92 -1.68 -12.71
N ARG A 320 -15.93 -2.56 -12.77
CA ARG A 320 -16.12 -3.56 -13.84
C ARG A 320 -17.22 -3.21 -14.88
N PHE A 321 -17.68 -1.97 -14.89
CA PHE A 321 -18.75 -1.52 -15.79
C PHE A 321 -18.54 -0.07 -16.23
N VAL A 322 -19.11 0.26 -17.39
CA VAL A 322 -19.19 1.63 -17.90
C VAL A 322 -20.45 1.79 -18.76
N SER A 323 -21.03 2.99 -18.73
CA SER A 323 -22.17 3.36 -19.58
C SER A 323 -21.84 4.62 -20.38
N TYR A 324 -22.31 4.67 -21.61
CA TYR A 324 -22.26 5.82 -22.51
C TYR A 324 -23.68 6.22 -22.89
N THR A 325 -24.00 7.50 -22.71
CA THR A 325 -25.32 8.07 -23.00
C THR A 325 -25.21 9.03 -24.19
N HIS A 326 -26.26 9.07 -25.01
CA HIS A 326 -26.37 10.01 -26.15
C HIS A 326 -25.19 9.98 -27.12
N LEU A 327 -24.73 8.78 -27.50
CA LEU A 327 -23.71 8.66 -28.55
C LEU A 327 -24.26 9.13 -29.90
N ASP A 328 -23.47 9.96 -30.59
CA ASP A 328 -23.78 10.44 -31.94
C ASP A 328 -23.67 9.31 -32.99
N PRO A 329 -24.28 9.46 -34.17
CA PRO A 329 -24.05 8.55 -35.27
C PRO A 329 -22.58 8.48 -35.68
N GLY A 330 -22.00 7.28 -35.71
CA GLY A 330 -20.58 7.09 -35.95
C GLY A 330 -20.12 5.65 -35.81
N ASP A 331 -18.83 5.44 -36.08
CA ASP A 331 -18.13 4.18 -35.82
C ASP A 331 -17.41 4.26 -34.49
N TYR A 332 -17.61 3.23 -33.67
CA TYR A 332 -17.04 3.13 -32.34
C TYR A 332 -16.33 1.80 -32.13
N MET A 333 -15.24 1.85 -31.36
CA MET A 333 -14.58 0.65 -30.85
C MET A 333 -14.35 0.79 -29.36
N PHE A 334 -15.12 0.03 -28.58
CA PHE A 334 -14.88 -0.12 -27.16
C PHE A 334 -13.67 -1.02 -26.95
N ARG A 335 -12.72 -0.58 -26.15
CA ARG A 335 -11.56 -1.37 -25.70
C ARG A 335 -11.51 -1.39 -24.19
N VAL A 336 -11.12 -2.53 -23.65
CA VAL A 336 -10.88 -2.70 -22.22
C VAL A 336 -9.66 -3.57 -21.99
N LYS A 337 -8.80 -3.15 -21.06
CA LYS A 337 -7.70 -3.93 -20.54
C LYS A 337 -7.83 -4.07 -19.03
N GLY A 338 -7.14 -5.05 -18.45
CA GLY A 338 -7.18 -5.28 -17.01
C GLY A 338 -5.93 -5.98 -16.51
N SER A 339 -5.75 -5.96 -15.19
CA SER A 339 -4.64 -6.59 -14.49
C SER A 339 -5.10 -7.76 -13.62
N ASN A 340 -4.14 -8.59 -13.21
CA ASN A 340 -4.32 -9.52 -12.10
C ASN A 340 -4.27 -8.76 -10.75
N SER A 341 -4.39 -9.49 -9.64
CA SER A 341 -4.31 -8.95 -8.27
C SER A 341 -2.99 -8.23 -7.96
N ASP A 342 -1.92 -8.58 -8.66
CA ASP A 342 -0.56 -8.12 -8.43
C ASP A 342 -0.14 -6.99 -9.40
N GLY A 343 -1.09 -6.49 -10.19
CA GLY A 343 -0.87 -5.35 -11.10
C GLY A 343 -0.21 -5.72 -12.44
N ILE A 344 -0.15 -7.00 -12.81
CA ILE A 344 0.31 -7.42 -14.13
C ILE A 344 -0.81 -7.21 -15.15
N TRP A 345 -0.62 -6.24 -16.06
CA TRP A 345 -1.62 -5.83 -17.06
C TRP A 345 -1.61 -6.71 -18.31
N ASN A 346 -2.80 -6.98 -18.83
CA ASN A 346 -3.00 -7.48 -20.19
C ASN A 346 -3.32 -6.30 -21.14
N ASP A 347 -2.29 -5.75 -21.79
CA ASP A 347 -2.46 -4.62 -22.71
C ASP A 347 -3.17 -4.97 -24.02
N HIS A 348 -3.28 -6.26 -24.39
CA HIS A 348 -4.08 -6.67 -25.54
C HIS A 348 -5.58 -6.51 -25.28
N GLY A 349 -6.02 -6.86 -24.06
CA GLY A 349 -7.39 -6.65 -23.60
C GLY A 349 -8.47 -7.35 -24.45
N ALA A 350 -9.68 -6.77 -24.42
CA ALA A 350 -10.80 -7.13 -25.28
C ALA A 350 -11.33 -5.89 -26.01
N ALA A 351 -11.94 -6.11 -27.18
CA ALA A 351 -12.55 -5.04 -27.96
C ALA A 351 -13.90 -5.45 -28.56
N LEU A 352 -14.80 -4.47 -28.70
CA LEU A 352 -16.08 -4.63 -29.39
C LEU A 352 -16.30 -3.44 -30.33
N ARG A 353 -16.56 -3.74 -31.60
CA ARG A 353 -16.86 -2.74 -32.64
C ARG A 353 -18.36 -2.60 -32.81
N PHE A 354 -18.82 -1.37 -32.85
CA PHE A 354 -20.22 -1.07 -33.17
C PHE A 354 -20.36 0.25 -33.94
N ARG A 355 -21.45 0.36 -34.69
CA ARG A 355 -21.77 1.52 -35.53
C ARG A 355 -23.18 1.99 -35.20
N ILE A 356 -23.34 3.30 -35.04
CA ILE A 356 -24.64 3.96 -34.92
C ILE A 356 -24.94 4.63 -36.26
N THR A 357 -26.00 4.20 -36.94
CA THR A 357 -26.39 4.75 -38.25
C THR A 357 -27.10 6.09 -38.08
N PRO A 358 -26.87 7.08 -38.96
CA PRO A 358 -27.53 8.38 -38.86
C PRO A 358 -29.03 8.27 -39.16
N PRO A 359 -29.87 9.17 -38.62
CA PRO A 359 -31.27 9.25 -39.02
C PRO A 359 -31.40 9.55 -40.51
N PHE A 360 -32.48 9.11 -41.14
CA PHE A 360 -32.65 9.23 -42.60
C PHE A 360 -32.52 10.68 -43.09
N TRP A 361 -32.96 11.67 -42.30
CA TRP A 361 -32.85 13.09 -42.66
C TRP A 361 -31.42 13.65 -42.61
N ALA A 362 -30.50 12.97 -41.93
CA ALA A 362 -29.10 13.33 -41.87
C ALA A 362 -28.27 12.66 -42.98
N THR A 363 -28.86 11.78 -43.78
CA THR A 363 -28.17 11.11 -44.90
C THR A 363 -27.91 12.07 -46.06
N TRP A 364 -26.85 11.81 -46.83
CA TRP A 364 -26.43 12.67 -47.95
C TRP A 364 -27.51 12.80 -49.04
N TRP A 365 -28.21 11.70 -49.35
CA TRP A 365 -29.24 11.70 -50.40
C TRP A 365 -30.46 12.50 -49.97
N PHE A 366 -30.84 12.44 -48.68
CA PHE A 366 -31.95 13.24 -48.17
C PHE A 366 -31.60 14.73 -48.15
N ARG A 367 -30.37 15.07 -47.73
CA ARG A 367 -29.86 16.45 -47.81
C ARG A 367 -29.83 16.95 -49.26
N ALA A 368 -29.46 16.11 -50.22
CA ALA A 368 -29.49 16.44 -51.63
C ALA A 368 -30.91 16.66 -52.15
N LEU A 369 -31.87 15.80 -51.77
CA LEU A 369 -33.29 15.99 -52.11
C LEU A 369 -33.87 17.27 -51.50
N LEU A 370 -33.54 17.57 -50.24
CA LEU A 370 -33.96 18.79 -49.57
C LEU A 370 -33.39 20.04 -50.26
N ALA A 371 -32.10 20.02 -50.62
CA ALA A 371 -31.46 21.11 -51.36
C ALA A 371 -32.08 21.31 -52.76
N ALA A 372 -32.39 20.21 -53.46
CA ALA A 372 -33.08 20.25 -54.75
C ALA A 372 -34.50 20.84 -54.62
N ALA A 373 -35.27 20.39 -53.63
CA ALA A 373 -36.60 20.93 -53.35
C ALA A 373 -36.57 22.44 -53.01
N LEU A 374 -35.56 22.87 -52.23
CA LEU A 374 -35.35 24.28 -51.91
C LEU A 374 -35.01 25.08 -53.18
N GLY A 375 -34.15 24.55 -54.04
CA GLY A 375 -33.80 25.14 -55.33
C GLY A 375 -35.01 25.29 -56.26
N VAL A 376 -35.86 24.26 -56.36
CA VAL A 376 -37.12 24.31 -57.13
C VAL A 376 -38.07 25.37 -56.55
N THR A 377 -38.16 25.47 -55.23
CA THR A 377 -39.03 26.44 -54.55
C THR A 377 -38.55 27.87 -54.82
N VAL A 378 -37.25 28.14 -54.69
CA VAL A 378 -36.64 29.44 -54.99
C VAL A 378 -36.82 29.81 -56.47
N TYR A 379 -36.61 28.85 -57.38
CA TYR A 379 -36.86 29.04 -58.81
C TYR A 379 -38.34 29.30 -59.12
N GLY A 380 -39.26 28.61 -58.45
CA GLY A 380 -40.70 28.83 -58.56
C GLY A 380 -41.10 30.24 -58.11
N ILE A 381 -40.58 30.69 -56.96
CA ILE A 381 -40.84 32.03 -56.41
C ILE A 381 -40.28 33.13 -57.31
N SER A 382 -39.05 32.97 -57.83
CA SER A 382 -38.45 33.96 -58.73
C SER A 382 -39.18 34.06 -60.06
N ARG A 383 -39.60 32.92 -60.64
CA ARG A 383 -40.43 32.89 -61.85
C ARG A 383 -41.83 33.47 -61.64
N TYR A 384 -42.43 33.24 -60.46
CA TYR A 384 -43.71 33.84 -60.10
C TYR A 384 -43.62 35.36 -59.94
N ARG A 385 -42.53 35.87 -59.34
CA ARG A 385 -42.26 37.32 -59.27
C ARG A 385 -42.06 37.96 -60.65
N LEU A 386 -41.33 37.30 -61.55
CA LEU A 386 -41.10 37.77 -62.93
C LEU A 386 -42.35 37.76 -63.82
N LYS A 387 -43.38 36.96 -63.48
CA LYS A 387 -44.68 36.98 -64.17
C LYS A 387 -45.66 38.03 -63.61
N ARG A 388 -45.32 38.70 -62.51
CA ARG A 388 -46.15 39.70 -61.82
C ARG A 388 -45.66 41.14 -62.01
N GLN A 389 -44.49 41.34 -62.61
CA GLN A 389 -44.08 42.58 -63.27
C GLN A 389 -44.51 42.50 -64.73
#